data_AF-A0A972U441-F1
#
_entry.id   AF-A0A972U441-F1
#
_cell.length_a   1.000
_cell.length_b   1.000
_cell.length_c   1.000
_cell.angle_alpha   90.00
_cell.angle_beta   90.00
_cell.angle_gamma   90.00
#
_symmetry.space_group_name_H-M   'P 1'
#
loop_
_entity.id
_entity.type
_entity.pdbx_description
1 polymer ?
#
loop_
_entity_poly.entity_id
_entity_poly.type
_entity_poly.pdbx_seq_one_letter_code
_entity_poly.pdbx_strand_id
1 'polypeptide(L)'
;MRRPDAVGMLSMFWLFPLMLASTAFTPASTMPGWLQPFATYQPISVAADAVRGLANGSVETGTVLLALGWTALLLLVFVPLSVHFYRKVD
;
A
#
# COMPACT_ATOMS: atom_id res chain seq x y z
N MET A 1 8.70 6.50 -26.66
CA MET A 1 7.96 7.69 -26.19
C MET A 1 7.61 7.49 -24.73
N ARG A 2 8.33 8.14 -23.81
CA ARG A 2 7.93 8.20 -22.40
C ARG A 2 6.77 9.17 -22.32
N ARG A 3 5.56 8.68 -22.06
CA ARG A 3 4.36 9.49 -21.86
C ARG A 3 4.17 9.72 -20.36
N PRO A 4 4.77 10.77 -19.77
CA PRO A 4 4.61 11.06 -18.33
C PRO A 4 3.13 11.28 -17.94
N ASP A 5 2.32 11.76 -18.89
CA ASP A 5 0.86 11.85 -18.83
C ASP A 5 0.18 10.48 -18.62
N ALA A 6 0.65 9.44 -19.32
CA ALA A 6 0.13 8.08 -19.17
C ALA A 6 0.49 7.47 -17.81
N VAL A 7 1.65 7.82 -17.23
CA VAL A 7 2.04 7.36 -15.89
C VAL A 7 1.10 7.93 -14.84
N GLY A 8 0.76 9.23 -14.92
CA GLY A 8 -0.19 9.87 -14.02
C GLY A 8 -1.59 9.25 -14.09
N MET A 9 -2.14 9.07 -15.30
CA MET A 9 -3.46 8.44 -15.47
C MET A 9 -3.50 6.98 -15.01
N LEU A 10 -2.46 6.19 -15.33
CA LEU A 10 -2.38 4.78 -14.92
C LEU A 10 -2.24 4.64 -13.40
N SER A 11 -1.48 5.53 -12.77
CA SER A 11 -1.36 5.61 -11.32
C SER A 11 -2.71 5.92 -10.69
N MET A 12 -3.43 6.93 -11.19
CA MET A 12 -4.73 7.32 -10.64
C MET A 12 -5.78 6.21 -10.81
N PHE A 13 -5.81 5.54 -11.97
CA PHE A 13 -6.75 4.45 -12.23
C PHE A 13 -6.55 3.25 -11.29
N TRP A 14 -5.31 2.98 -10.88
CA TRP A 14 -4.99 1.86 -9.99
C TRP A 14 -5.04 2.22 -8.51
N LEU A 15 -4.61 3.43 -8.15
CA LEU A 15 -4.63 3.91 -6.77
C LEU A 15 -6.05 4.21 -6.28
N PHE A 16 -6.96 4.63 -7.16
CA PHE A 16 -8.34 4.97 -6.79
C PHE A 16 -9.12 3.79 -6.17
N PRO A 17 -9.22 2.60 -6.81
CA PRO A 17 -9.85 1.44 -6.19
C PRO A 17 -9.08 0.93 -4.96
N LEU A 18 -7.75 1.05 -4.92
CA LEU A 18 -6.96 0.69 -3.74
C LEU A 18 -7.28 1.59 -2.53
N MET A 19 -7.38 2.91 -2.75
CA MET A 19 -7.77 3.86 -1.70
C MET A 19 -9.21 3.64 -1.24
N LEU A 20 -10.14 3.42 -2.17
CA LEU A 20 -11.56 3.20 -1.84
C LEU A 20 -11.79 1.88 -1.09
N ALA A 21 -11.02 0.84 -1.41
CA ALA A 21 -11.05 -0.46 -0.74
C ALA A 21 -10.18 -0.51 0.53
N SER A 22 -9.57 0.60 0.94
CA SER A 22 -8.71 0.63 2.13
C SER A 22 -9.53 0.60 3.42
N THR A 23 -9.06 -0.18 4.39
CA THR A 23 -9.60 -0.24 5.75
C THR A 23 -9.58 1.12 6.49
N ALA A 24 -8.88 2.12 5.93
CA ALA A 24 -8.86 3.50 6.41
C ALA A 24 -10.25 4.14 6.50
N PHE A 25 -11.21 3.73 5.66
CA PHE A 25 -12.57 4.28 5.65
C PHE A 25 -13.61 3.36 6.30
N THR A 26 -13.34 2.05 6.46
CA THR A 26 -14.30 1.10 7.04
C THR A 26 -13.57 -0.12 7.60
N PRO A 27 -13.90 -0.61 8.82
CA PRO A 27 -13.26 -1.80 9.38
C PRO A 27 -13.39 -3.00 8.44
N ALA A 28 -12.29 -3.75 8.23
CA ALA A 28 -12.27 -4.93 7.37
C ALA A 28 -13.37 -5.96 7.71
N SER A 29 -13.80 -6.01 8.98
CA SER A 29 -14.89 -6.87 9.46
C SER A 29 -16.26 -6.59 8.82
N THR A 30 -16.45 -5.42 8.20
CA THR A 30 -17.70 -5.03 7.53
C THR A 30 -17.68 -5.24 6.01
N MET A 31 -16.52 -5.60 5.45
CA MET A 31 -16.36 -5.81 4.01
C MET A 31 -16.77 -7.24 3.59
N PRO A 32 -17.34 -7.43 2.39
CA PRO A 32 -17.74 -8.75 1.90
C PRO A 32 -16.54 -9.72 1.84
N GLY A 33 -16.76 -11.00 2.16
CA GLY A 33 -15.69 -11.96 2.47
C GLY A 33 -14.61 -12.19 1.39
N TRP A 34 -14.91 -11.88 0.12
CA TRP A 34 -13.91 -11.91 -0.97
C TRP A 34 -13.02 -10.66 -0.99
N LEU A 35 -13.51 -9.54 -0.47
CA LEU A 35 -12.81 -8.26 -0.38
C LEU A 35 -12.01 -8.13 0.94
N GLN A 36 -12.42 -8.87 1.98
CA GLN A 36 -11.74 -8.93 3.27
C GLN A 36 -10.24 -9.24 3.19
N PRO A 37 -9.79 -10.32 2.51
CA PRO A 37 -8.36 -10.60 2.43
C PRO A 37 -7.61 -9.53 1.63
N PHE A 38 -8.22 -8.97 0.58
CA PHE A 38 -7.59 -7.90 -0.20
C PHE A 38 -7.43 -6.61 0.63
N ALA A 39 -8.47 -6.23 1.38
CA ALA A 39 -8.45 -5.08 2.26
C ALA A 39 -7.53 -5.27 3.47
N THR A 40 -7.43 -6.47 4.03
CA THR A 40 -6.62 -6.72 5.24
C THR A 40 -5.12 -6.75 4.96
N TYR A 41 -4.69 -7.28 3.81
CA TYR A 41 -3.27 -7.47 3.50
C TYR A 41 -2.64 -6.37 2.65
N GLN A 42 -3.42 -5.42 2.12
CA GLN A 42 -2.84 -4.36 1.30
C GLN A 42 -2.00 -3.38 2.15
N PRO A 43 -0.85 -2.91 1.64
CA PRO A 43 0.10 -2.09 2.38
C PRO A 43 -0.52 -0.78 2.92
N ILE A 44 -1.50 -0.21 2.21
CA ILE A 44 -2.20 1.01 2.63
C ILE A 44 -3.03 0.77 3.90
N SER A 45 -3.72 -0.36 3.97
CA SER A 45 -4.58 -0.74 5.09
C SER A 45 -3.76 -1.12 6.32
N VAL A 46 -2.68 -1.88 6.13
CA VAL A 46 -1.74 -2.21 7.22
C VAL A 46 -1.09 -0.94 7.80
N ALA A 47 -0.72 0.03 6.95
CA ALA A 47 -0.20 1.31 7.42
C ALA A 47 -1.26 2.14 8.17
N ALA A 48 -2.50 2.18 7.66
CA ALA A 48 -3.61 2.89 8.31
C ALA A 48 -3.95 2.30 9.68
N ASP A 49 -4.03 0.97 9.79
CA ASP A 49 -4.31 0.29 11.05
C ASP A 49 -3.16 0.43 12.07
N ALA A 50 -1.91 0.43 11.63
CA ALA A 50 -0.75 0.71 12.49
C ALA A 50 -0.80 2.15 13.06
N VAL A 51 -1.05 3.15 12.22
CA VAL A 51 -1.18 4.56 12.65
C VAL A 51 -2.36 4.73 13.60
N ARG A 52 -3.50 4.11 13.29
CA ARG A 52 -4.71 4.18 14.12
C ARG A 52 -4.52 3.49 15.47
N GLY A 53 -3.84 2.35 15.50
CA GLY A 53 -3.48 1.66 16.74
C GLY A 53 -2.49 2.47 17.58
N LEU A 54 -1.50 3.12 16.94
CA LEU A 54 -0.54 4.00 17.63
C LEU A 54 -1.24 5.22 18.23
N ALA A 55 -2.18 5.84 17.49
CA ALA A 55 -2.95 6.98 17.97
C ALA A 55 -3.89 6.63 19.14
N ASN A 56 -4.45 5.43 19.15
CA ASN A 56 -5.35 4.95 20.20
C ASN A 56 -4.61 4.29 21.38
N GLY A 57 -3.27 4.18 21.32
CA GLY A 57 -2.46 3.52 22.35
C GLY A 57 -2.70 2.00 22.46
N SER A 58 -3.46 1.40 21.54
CA SER A 58 -3.85 -0.01 21.54
C SER A 58 -3.17 -0.80 20.41
N VAL A 59 -2.01 -0.35 19.95
CA VAL A 59 -1.36 -0.97 18.79
C VAL A 59 -0.83 -2.36 19.15
N GLU A 60 -1.23 -3.34 18.36
CA GLU A 60 -0.63 -4.66 18.42
C GLU A 60 0.73 -4.63 17.72
N THR A 61 1.79 -5.09 18.39
CA THR A 61 3.17 -5.09 17.87
C THR A 61 3.27 -5.81 16.51
N GLY A 62 2.45 -6.85 16.28
CA GLY A 62 2.37 -7.57 15.01
C GLY A 62 1.93 -6.68 13.84
N THR A 63 1.00 -5.75 14.07
CA THR A 63 0.51 -4.81 13.03
C THR A 63 1.60 -3.82 12.64
N VAL A 64 2.39 -3.34 13.61
CA VAL A 64 3.53 -2.44 13.36
C VAL A 64 4.63 -3.15 12.57
N LEU A 65 4.97 -4.39 12.94
CA LEU A 65 5.97 -5.18 12.22
C LEU A 65 5.53 -5.49 10.78
N LEU A 66 4.25 -5.78 10.56
CA LEU A 66 3.69 -5.94 9.21
C LEU A 66 3.79 -4.66 8.38
N ALA A 67 3.50 -3.49 8.97
CA ALA A 67 3.63 -2.19 8.29
C ALA A 67 5.08 -1.89 7.90
N LEU A 68 6.03 -2.16 8.81
CA LEU A 68 7.46 -2.02 8.54
C LEU A 68 7.93 -3.03 7.49
N GLY A 69 7.44 -4.26 7.53
CA GLY A 69 7.74 -5.31 6.55
C GLY A 69 7.31 -4.90 5.14
N TRP A 70 6.09 -4.36 4.99
CA TRP A 70 5.61 -3.83 3.70
C TRP A 70 6.44 -2.64 3.22
N THR A 71 6.83 -1.74 4.11
CA THR A 71 7.68 -0.59 3.78
C THR A 71 9.04 -1.05 3.26
N ALA A 72 9.68 -1.98 3.97
CA ALA A 72 10.97 -2.56 3.57
C ALA A 72 10.87 -3.33 2.26
N LEU A 73 9.79 -4.10 2.06
CA LEU A 73 9.55 -4.86 0.84
C LEU A 73 9.36 -3.94 -0.37
N LEU A 74 8.58 -2.87 -0.24
CA LEU A 74 8.40 -1.88 -1.31
C LEU A 74 9.72 -1.21 -1.66
N LEU A 75 10.52 -0.81 -0.67
CA LEU A 75 11.84 -0.24 -0.93
C LEU A 75 12.75 -1.26 -1.65
N LEU A 76 12.83 -2.49 -1.16
CA LEU A 76 13.65 -3.54 -1.77
C LEU A 76 13.22 -3.92 -3.18
N VAL A 77 11.95 -3.75 -3.54
CA VAL A 77 11.47 -4.01 -4.89
C VAL A 77 11.68 -2.80 -5.79
N PHE A 78 11.19 -1.62 -5.38
CA PHE A 78 11.14 -0.45 -6.26
C PHE A 78 12.47 0.28 -6.38
N VAL A 79 13.35 0.24 -5.37
CA VAL A 79 14.68 0.87 -5.44
C VAL A 79 15.55 0.21 -6.51
N PRO A 80 15.81 -1.12 -6.50
CA PRO A 80 16.62 -1.74 -7.54
C PRO A 80 15.94 -1.69 -8.91
N LEU A 81 14.60 -1.78 -8.98
CA LEU A 81 13.88 -1.63 -10.25
C LEU A 81 14.10 -0.24 -10.85
N SER A 82 14.00 0.82 -10.03
CA SER A 82 14.24 2.19 -10.45
C SER A 82 15.68 2.38 -10.93
N VAL A 83 16.66 1.86 -10.19
CA VAL A 83 18.09 1.91 -10.58
C VAL A 83 18.33 1.15 -11.88
N HIS A 84 17.76 -0.04 -12.06
CA HIS A 84 17.91 -0.85 -13.27
C HIS A 84 17.28 -0.18 -14.49
N PHE A 85 16.08 0.39 -14.34
CA PHE A 85 15.42 1.11 -15.43
C PHE A 85 16.12 2.43 -15.76
N TYR A 86 16.75 3.11 -14.79
CA TYR A 86 17.55 4.31 -15.07
C TYR A 86 18.85 3.97 -15.80
N ARG A 87 19.55 2.90 -15.40
CA ARG A 87 20.81 2.45 -16.04
C ARG A 87 20.65 1.95 -17.48
N LYS A 88 19.42 1.65 -17.92
CA LYS A 88 19.13 1.25 -19.32
C LYS A 88 18.87 2.43 -20.25
N VAL A 89 18.95 3.65 -19.74
CA VAL A 89 18.55 4.89 -20.45
C VAL A 89 19.76 5.74 -20.79
N ASP A 90 20.87 5.49 -20.10
CA ASP A 90 22.23 5.83 -20.54
C ASP A 90 22.75 4.75 -21.51
#